data_AF-A0A523H682-F1
#
_entry.id   AF-A0A523H682-F1
#
_cell.length_a   1.000
_cell.length_b   1.000
_cell.length_c   1.000
_cell.angle_alpha   90.00
_cell.angle_beta   90.00
_cell.angle_gamma   90.00
#
_symmetry.space_group_name_H-M   'P 1'
#
loop_
_entity.id
_entity.type
_entity.pdbx_description
1 polymer ?
#
loop_
_entity_poly.entity_id
_entity_poly.type
_entity_poly.pdbx_seq_one_letter_code
_entity_poly.pdbx_strand_id
1 'polypeptide(L)'
;MDLYTSLISSVLFPLHERLKKHDSVEVRKEMESSQWWDEKLLKELQLSKLCQLLTHTQTHVPYYRKLFAEIGFKAENMRSITDLARIPFLDKSKIRANTEALKSEIAQDLASFNTAGSSGEPLIFYIGKKRVSHDVAAKWRATRWWGVDIGDPEIVVWGSPIELDVQDNIRILRDRLFRTKLLPAFEMS
;
A
#
# COMPACT_ATOMS: atom_id res chain seq x y z
N MET A 1 -5.78 -15.07 -22.78
CA MET A 1 -4.59 -14.38 -22.26
C MET A 1 -3.44 -14.70 -23.22
N ASP A 2 -2.71 -13.68 -23.67
CA ASP A 2 -1.57 -13.81 -24.59
C ASP A 2 -0.40 -14.55 -23.90
N LEU A 3 0.38 -15.31 -24.67
CA LEU A 3 1.58 -16.04 -24.18
C LEU A 3 2.58 -15.08 -23.55
N TYR A 4 2.73 -13.89 -24.13
CA TYR A 4 3.57 -12.84 -23.59
C TYR A 4 3.08 -12.38 -22.20
N THR A 5 1.80 -12.02 -22.09
CA THR A 5 1.20 -11.60 -20.81
C THR A 5 1.39 -12.68 -19.74
N SER A 6 1.17 -13.96 -20.09
CA SER A 6 1.37 -15.07 -19.16
C SER A 6 2.82 -15.19 -18.68
N LEU A 7 3.81 -15.02 -19.57
CA LEU A 7 5.23 -15.04 -19.22
C LEU A 7 5.59 -13.86 -18.30
N ILE A 8 5.08 -12.65 -18.59
CA ILE A 8 5.30 -11.48 -17.77
C ILE A 8 4.69 -11.67 -16.37
N SER A 9 3.39 -11.95 -16.30
CA SER A 9 2.65 -11.99 -15.04
C SER A 9 3.06 -13.16 -14.13
N SER A 10 3.49 -14.29 -14.71
CA SER A 10 3.80 -15.51 -13.95
C SER A 10 5.28 -15.72 -13.67
N VAL A 11 6.19 -15.09 -14.44
CA VAL A 11 7.64 -15.30 -14.30
C VAL A 11 8.39 -13.99 -14.09
N LEU A 12 8.39 -13.09 -15.08
CA LEU A 12 9.28 -11.92 -15.06
C LEU A 12 8.88 -10.92 -13.96
N PHE A 13 7.59 -10.64 -13.81
CA PHE A 13 7.10 -9.74 -12.78
C PHE A 13 7.31 -10.28 -11.36
N PRO A 14 6.99 -11.55 -11.04
CA PRO A 14 7.34 -12.15 -9.75
C PRO A 14 8.84 -12.10 -9.42
N LEU A 15 9.71 -12.36 -10.39
CA LEU A 15 11.16 -12.26 -10.20
C LEU A 15 11.59 -10.82 -9.90
N HIS A 16 11.02 -9.85 -10.64
CA HIS A 16 11.26 -8.43 -10.43
C HIS A 16 10.83 -7.98 -9.02
N GLU A 17 9.64 -8.37 -8.55
CA GLU A 17 9.18 -8.05 -7.19
C GLU A 17 10.09 -8.68 -6.11
N ARG A 18 10.54 -9.92 -6.32
CA ARG A 18 11.49 -10.57 -5.40
C ARG A 18 12.83 -9.83 -5.34
N LEU A 19 13.37 -9.38 -6.47
CA LEU A 19 14.60 -8.57 -6.53
C LEU A 19 14.45 -7.24 -5.78
N LYS A 20 13.25 -6.65 -5.81
CA LYS A 20 12.91 -5.42 -5.07
C LYS A 20 12.58 -5.65 -3.59
N LYS A 21 12.62 -6.91 -3.12
CA LYS A 21 12.20 -7.31 -1.77
C LYS A 21 10.75 -6.89 -1.47
N HIS A 22 9.88 -7.11 -2.45
CA HIS A 22 8.44 -6.90 -2.34
C HIS A 22 7.71 -8.24 -2.22
N ASP A 23 6.70 -8.28 -1.35
CA ASP A 23 5.89 -9.48 -1.09
C ASP A 23 4.61 -9.51 -1.94
N SER A 24 4.53 -8.67 -2.99
CA SER A 24 3.30 -8.41 -3.75
C SER A 24 2.65 -9.68 -4.34
N VAL A 25 3.46 -10.66 -4.72
CA VAL A 25 2.98 -11.93 -5.28
C VAL A 25 2.24 -12.76 -4.22
N GLU A 26 2.81 -12.86 -3.02
CA GLU A 26 2.22 -13.60 -1.90
C GLU A 26 0.95 -12.90 -1.41
N VAL A 27 1.03 -11.58 -1.21
CA VAL A 27 -0.12 -10.76 -0.81
C VAL A 27 -1.26 -10.88 -1.83
N ARG A 28 -0.97 -10.87 -3.14
CA ARG A 28 -2.00 -11.08 -4.17
C ARG A 28 -2.64 -12.46 -4.05
N LYS A 29 -1.85 -13.52 -3.85
CA LYS A 29 -2.39 -14.89 -3.69
C LYS A 29 -3.33 -14.98 -2.50
N GLU A 30 -2.97 -14.38 -1.35
CA GLU A 30 -3.87 -14.29 -0.20
C GLU A 30 -5.16 -13.54 -0.53
N MET A 31 -5.04 -12.37 -1.18
CA MET A 31 -6.17 -11.53 -1.58
C MET A 31 -7.08 -12.20 -2.63
N GLU A 32 -6.53 -13.05 -3.50
CA GLU A 32 -7.28 -13.80 -4.50
C GLU A 32 -7.98 -15.02 -3.91
N SER A 33 -7.38 -15.67 -2.93
CA SER A 33 -8.05 -16.76 -2.20
C SER A 33 -9.19 -16.20 -1.36
N SER A 34 -8.92 -15.18 -0.56
CA SER A 34 -9.90 -14.60 0.38
C SER A 34 -11.09 -13.91 -0.27
N GLN A 35 -11.00 -13.49 -1.53
CA GLN A 35 -12.13 -12.82 -2.21
C GLN A 35 -13.38 -13.71 -2.37
N TRP A 36 -13.21 -15.03 -2.28
CA TRP A 36 -14.28 -16.04 -2.42
C TRP A 36 -14.69 -16.66 -1.09
N TRP A 37 -14.13 -16.21 0.02
CA TRP A 37 -14.47 -16.73 1.34
C TRP A 37 -15.85 -16.25 1.77
N ASP A 38 -16.50 -17.05 2.61
CA ASP A 38 -17.75 -16.64 3.25
C ASP A 38 -17.52 -15.49 4.24
N GLU A 39 -18.61 -14.80 4.58
CA GLU A 39 -18.59 -13.63 5.45
C GLU A 39 -17.99 -13.93 6.83
N LYS A 40 -18.20 -15.14 7.38
CA LYS A 40 -17.71 -15.50 8.70
C LYS A 40 -16.18 -15.60 8.69
N LEU A 41 -15.61 -16.32 7.71
CA LEU A 41 -14.16 -16.43 7.54
C LEU A 41 -13.52 -15.05 7.28
N LEU A 42 -14.18 -14.19 6.50
CA LEU A 42 -13.71 -12.82 6.26
C LEU A 42 -13.66 -11.99 7.55
N LYS A 43 -14.71 -12.06 8.38
CA LYS A 43 -14.76 -11.35 9.67
C LYS A 43 -13.67 -11.85 10.64
N GLU A 44 -13.43 -13.16 10.68
CA GLU A 44 -12.35 -13.74 11.49
C GLU A 44 -10.98 -13.26 11.02
N LEU A 45 -10.73 -13.24 9.70
CA LEU A 45 -9.50 -12.71 9.12
C LEU A 45 -9.31 -11.23 9.43
N GLN A 46 -10.36 -10.42 9.28
CA GLN A 46 -10.33 -8.98 9.58
C GLN A 46 -9.99 -8.73 11.05
N LEU A 47 -10.66 -9.42 11.98
CA LEU A 47 -10.39 -9.30 13.41
C LEU A 47 -8.96 -9.70 13.74
N SER A 48 -8.48 -10.82 13.20
CA SER A 48 -7.10 -11.28 13.41
C SER A 48 -6.06 -10.28 12.91
N LYS A 49 -6.19 -9.79 11.66
CA LYS A 49 -5.29 -8.77 11.10
C LYS A 49 -5.35 -7.45 11.86
N LEU A 50 -6.53 -7.08 12.35
CA LEU A 50 -6.73 -5.86 13.14
C LEU A 50 -6.07 -5.96 14.51
N CYS A 51 -6.24 -7.06 15.24
CA CYS A 51 -5.55 -7.29 16.50
C CYS A 51 -4.03 -7.24 16.33
N GLN A 52 -3.48 -7.90 15.29
CA GLN A 52 -2.06 -7.84 14.99
C GLN A 52 -1.57 -6.41 14.71
N LEU A 53 -2.33 -5.64 13.92
CA LEU A 53 -2.02 -4.24 13.64
C LEU A 53 -2.01 -3.41 14.92
N LEU A 54 -3.07 -3.50 15.74
CA LEU A 54 -3.18 -2.71 16.96
C LEU A 54 -2.09 -3.08 17.98
N THR A 55 -1.79 -4.36 18.13
CA THR A 55 -0.68 -4.82 18.98
C THR A 55 0.65 -4.26 18.50
N HIS A 56 0.92 -4.33 17.19
CA HIS A 56 2.13 -3.71 16.63
C HIS A 56 2.18 -2.20 16.89
N THR A 57 1.07 -1.48 16.69
CA THR A 57 1.02 -0.03 16.92
C THR A 57 1.21 0.34 18.39
N GLN A 58 0.61 -0.42 19.31
CA GLN A 58 0.78 -0.22 20.75
C GLN A 58 2.23 -0.46 21.17
N THR A 59 2.86 -1.50 20.60
CA THR A 59 4.23 -1.89 20.97
C THR A 59 5.28 -1.00 20.34
N HIS A 60 5.11 -0.50 19.11
CA HIS A 60 6.20 0.13 18.35
C HIS A 60 5.94 1.55 17.85
N VAL A 61 4.73 2.09 17.96
CA VAL A 61 4.42 3.46 17.48
C VAL A 61 4.21 4.38 18.69
N PRO A 62 5.15 5.30 19.00
CA PRO A 62 5.10 6.13 20.20
C PRO A 62 3.78 6.88 20.41
N TYR A 63 3.21 7.43 19.33
CA TYR A 63 1.92 8.13 19.37
C TYR A 63 0.78 7.22 19.86
N TYR A 64 0.65 6.02 19.28
CA TYR A 64 -0.43 5.10 19.65
C TYR A 64 -0.19 4.45 21.01
N ARG A 65 1.08 4.17 21.38
CA ARG A 65 1.44 3.73 22.73
C ARG A 65 0.93 4.71 23.79
N LYS A 66 1.18 6.00 23.59
CA LYS A 66 0.71 7.07 24.48
C LYS A 66 -0.81 7.18 24.46
N LEU A 67 -1.42 7.28 23.28
CA LEU A 67 -2.88 7.39 23.14
C LEU A 67 -3.61 6.23 23.83
N PHE A 68 -3.17 4.99 23.60
CA PHE A 68 -3.80 3.81 24.18
C PHE A 68 -3.68 3.78 25.71
N ALA A 69 -2.54 4.22 26.26
CA ALA A 69 -2.38 4.37 27.70
C ALA A 69 -3.36 5.43 28.28
N GLU A 70 -3.51 6.57 27.61
CA GLU A 70 -4.41 7.66 28.04
C GLU A 70 -5.89 7.24 28.07
N ILE A 71 -6.34 6.47 27.08
CA ILE A 71 -7.75 6.02 26.99
C ILE A 71 -8.00 4.65 27.65
N GLY A 72 -6.99 4.07 28.30
CA GLY A 72 -7.07 2.72 28.87
C GLY A 72 -7.41 1.63 27.86
N PHE A 73 -6.94 1.78 26.61
CA PHE A 73 -7.11 0.78 25.55
C PHE A 73 -5.94 -0.20 25.55
N LYS A 74 -6.25 -1.50 25.40
CA LYS A 74 -5.24 -2.56 25.28
C LYS A 74 -5.60 -3.43 24.09
N ALA A 75 -4.69 -3.54 23.13
CA ALA A 75 -4.89 -4.32 21.91
C ALA A 75 -5.17 -5.80 22.19
N GLU A 76 -4.54 -6.38 23.21
CA GLU A 76 -4.76 -7.77 23.66
C GLU A 76 -6.20 -8.05 24.12
N ASN A 77 -6.94 -7.02 24.53
CA ASN A 77 -8.31 -7.13 25.01
C ASN A 77 -9.35 -6.97 23.89
N MET A 78 -8.92 -6.72 22.65
CA MET A 78 -9.83 -6.54 21.53
C MET A 78 -10.52 -7.86 21.18
N ARG A 79 -11.85 -7.85 21.15
CA ARG A 79 -12.69 -9.03 20.85
C ARG A 79 -13.59 -8.82 19.65
N SER A 80 -13.76 -7.58 19.20
CA SER A 80 -14.64 -7.24 18.09
C SER A 80 -14.18 -5.97 17.38
N ILE A 81 -14.52 -5.84 16.10
CA ILE A 81 -14.30 -4.61 15.31
C ILE A 81 -14.99 -3.41 15.96
N THR A 82 -16.08 -3.62 16.71
CA THR A 82 -16.78 -2.55 17.44
C THR A 82 -15.91 -1.86 18.49
N ASP A 83 -14.86 -2.52 18.98
CA ASP A 83 -13.93 -1.94 19.96
C ASP A 83 -13.14 -0.75 19.38
N LEU A 84 -13.07 -0.63 18.04
CA LEU A 84 -12.47 0.52 17.36
C LEU A 84 -13.15 1.84 17.71
N ALA A 85 -14.43 1.82 18.10
CA ALA A 85 -15.17 3.02 18.49
C ALA A 85 -14.55 3.73 19.72
N ARG A 86 -13.69 3.03 20.47
CA ARG A 86 -12.96 3.60 21.61
C ARG A 86 -11.75 4.42 21.18
N ILE A 87 -11.20 4.20 19.98
CA ILE A 87 -10.01 4.87 19.49
C ILE A 87 -10.42 6.18 18.80
N PRO A 88 -9.93 7.35 19.25
CA PRO A 88 -10.25 8.62 18.63
C PRO A 88 -9.80 8.70 17.17
N PHE A 89 -10.53 9.47 16.35
CA PHE A 89 -10.16 9.70 14.96
C PHE A 89 -8.83 10.46 14.83
N LEU A 90 -7.99 9.97 13.91
CA LEU A 90 -6.78 10.63 13.45
C LEU A 90 -7.12 11.58 12.30
N ASP A 91 -6.74 12.85 12.44
CA ASP A 91 -6.96 13.89 11.42
C ASP A 91 -5.62 14.46 10.93
N LYS A 92 -5.68 15.33 9.91
CA LYS A 92 -4.47 15.91 9.31
C LYS A 92 -3.66 16.75 10.29
N SER A 93 -4.30 17.47 11.22
CA SER A 93 -3.57 18.33 12.16
C SER A 93 -2.83 17.49 13.19
N LYS A 94 -3.45 16.42 13.71
CA LYS A 94 -2.80 15.44 14.58
C LYS A 94 -1.62 14.76 13.89
N ILE A 95 -1.76 14.38 12.61
CA ILE A 95 -0.65 13.78 11.86
C ILE A 95 0.53 14.76 11.79
N ARG A 96 0.30 16.01 11.36
CA ARG A 96 1.36 17.02 11.25
C ARG A 96 2.07 17.24 12.58
N ALA A 97 1.30 17.40 13.66
CA ALA A 97 1.84 17.64 15.00
C ALA A 97 2.61 16.44 15.58
N ASN A 98 2.41 15.23 15.06
CA ASN A 98 2.97 13.99 15.61
C ASN A 98 3.75 13.17 14.56
N THR A 99 4.25 13.81 13.50
CA THR A 99 4.86 13.13 12.34
C THR A 99 5.92 12.09 12.72
N GLU A 100 6.87 12.45 13.60
CA GLU A 100 7.91 11.51 14.05
C GLU A 100 7.35 10.45 15.02
N ALA A 101 6.47 10.83 15.94
CA ALA A 101 5.87 9.91 16.90
C ALA A 101 4.92 8.88 16.26
N LEU A 102 4.44 9.15 15.05
CA LEU A 102 3.62 8.24 14.25
C LEU A 102 4.44 7.21 13.48
N LYS A 103 5.78 7.34 13.42
CA LYS A 103 6.65 6.32 12.85
C LYS A 103 6.80 5.17 13.84
N SER A 104 6.80 3.94 13.31
CA SER A 104 7.19 2.78 14.10
C SER A 104 8.69 2.85 14.38
N GLU A 105 9.10 2.62 15.63
CA GLU A 105 10.51 2.63 16.07
C GLU A 105 11.35 1.57 15.35
N ILE A 106 10.71 0.53 14.80
CA ILE A 106 11.36 -0.54 14.04
C ILE A 106 11.16 -0.41 12.52
N ALA A 107 10.59 0.71 12.05
CA ALA A 107 10.43 0.96 10.63
C ALA A 107 11.79 1.16 9.95
N GLN A 108 11.93 0.61 8.74
CA GLN A 108 13.09 0.76 7.89
C GLN A 108 12.64 1.19 6.49
N ASP A 109 13.55 1.81 5.73
CA ASP A 109 13.33 2.18 4.33
C ASP A 109 12.05 3.00 4.09
N LEU A 110 11.78 3.97 4.97
CA LEU A 110 10.64 4.85 4.84
C LEU A 110 10.89 5.92 3.77
N ALA A 111 10.05 5.93 2.74
CA ALA A 111 10.03 6.98 1.72
C ALA A 111 9.05 8.08 2.12
N SER A 112 9.46 9.34 1.95
CA SER A 112 8.61 10.51 2.19
C SER A 112 7.67 10.75 1.01
N PHE A 113 6.41 11.00 1.31
CA PHE A 113 5.36 11.34 0.35
C PHE A 113 4.60 12.58 0.82
N ASN A 114 4.03 13.30 -0.12
CA ASN A 114 3.21 14.47 0.15
C ASN A 114 1.87 14.39 -0.57
N THR A 115 0.80 14.85 0.08
CA THR A 115 -0.48 15.03 -0.59
C THR A 115 -0.44 16.29 -1.46
N ALA A 116 -1.01 16.25 -2.66
CA ALA A 116 -1.38 17.47 -3.39
C ALA A 116 -2.55 18.14 -2.65
N GLY A 117 -2.34 19.32 -2.06
CA GLY A 117 -3.35 20.00 -1.25
C GLY A 117 -4.01 21.14 -2.01
N SER A 118 -5.34 21.08 -2.19
CA SER A 118 -6.15 22.21 -2.68
C SER A 118 -6.17 23.41 -1.71
N SER A 119 -5.84 23.17 -0.43
CA SER A 119 -5.79 24.17 0.64
C SER A 119 -4.38 24.74 0.91
N GLY A 120 -3.39 24.48 0.04
CA GLY A 120 -2.04 25.06 0.13
C GLY A 120 -1.05 24.38 1.09
N GLU A 121 -1.51 23.60 2.07
CA GLU A 121 -0.62 22.89 3.01
C GLU A 121 -0.52 21.37 2.71
N PRO A 122 0.53 20.90 2.03
CA PRO A 122 0.73 19.47 1.80
C PRO A 122 0.93 18.73 3.13
N LEU A 123 0.29 17.56 3.27
CA LEU A 123 0.58 16.64 4.36
C LEU A 123 1.77 15.79 3.97
N ILE A 124 2.84 15.82 4.77
CA ILE A 124 4.00 14.93 4.62
C ILE A 124 3.74 13.66 5.44
N PHE A 125 3.95 12.50 4.84
CA PHE A 125 3.81 11.20 5.49
C PHE A 125 4.80 10.20 4.89
N TYR A 126 4.96 9.05 5.55
CA TYR A 126 5.99 8.09 5.21
C TYR A 126 5.38 6.73 4.87
N ILE A 127 5.92 6.09 3.83
CA ILE A 127 5.47 4.79 3.37
C ILE A 127 6.66 3.81 3.40
N GLY A 128 6.44 2.62 3.97
CA GLY A 128 7.39 1.50 3.90
C GLY A 128 7.06 0.51 2.78
N LYS A 129 8.02 -0.38 2.45
CA LYS A 129 7.89 -1.37 1.38
C LYS A 129 6.65 -2.26 1.47
N LYS A 130 6.26 -2.68 2.69
CA LYS A 130 5.07 -3.52 2.91
C LYS A 130 3.79 -2.88 2.34
N ARG A 131 3.65 -1.56 2.47
CA ARG A 131 2.52 -0.80 1.93
C ARG A 131 2.54 -0.76 0.40
N VAL A 132 3.72 -0.57 -0.19
CA VAL A 132 3.93 -0.62 -1.65
C VAL A 132 3.55 -1.99 -2.20
N SER A 133 3.99 -3.07 -1.56
CA SER A 133 3.66 -4.42 -1.99
C SER A 133 2.16 -4.70 -1.95
N HIS A 134 1.46 -4.20 -0.93
CA HIS A 134 0.01 -4.30 -0.84
C HIS A 134 -0.71 -3.48 -1.93
N ASP A 135 -0.23 -2.29 -2.29
CA ASP A 135 -0.80 -1.51 -3.39
C ASP A 135 -0.68 -2.23 -4.73
N VAL A 136 0.52 -2.74 -5.02
CA VAL A 136 0.78 -3.49 -6.25
C VAL A 136 -0.11 -4.73 -6.31
N ALA A 137 -0.19 -5.51 -5.22
CA ALA A 137 -1.04 -6.69 -5.13
C ALA A 137 -2.53 -6.37 -5.32
N ALA A 138 -3.02 -5.31 -4.68
CA ALA A 138 -4.41 -4.89 -4.76
C ALA A 138 -4.78 -4.40 -6.16
N LYS A 139 -3.94 -3.56 -6.78
CA LYS A 139 -4.12 -3.12 -8.18
C LYS A 139 -4.12 -4.33 -9.11
N TRP A 140 -3.14 -5.21 -8.97
CA TRP A 140 -3.00 -6.40 -9.80
C TRP A 140 -4.22 -7.32 -9.71
N ARG A 141 -4.75 -7.56 -8.51
CA ARG A 141 -6.01 -8.31 -8.36
C ARG A 141 -7.18 -7.58 -9.02
N ALA A 142 -7.33 -6.29 -8.75
CA ALA A 142 -8.48 -5.52 -9.21
C ALA A 142 -8.55 -5.42 -10.74
N THR A 143 -7.42 -5.25 -11.43
CA THR A 143 -7.40 -5.20 -12.91
C THR A 143 -7.79 -6.54 -13.52
N ARG A 144 -7.46 -7.67 -12.87
CA ARG A 144 -7.82 -9.01 -13.37
C ARG A 144 -9.32 -9.28 -13.33
N TRP A 145 -10.08 -8.58 -12.48
CA TRP A 145 -11.56 -8.62 -12.54
C TRP A 145 -12.10 -8.11 -13.88
N TRP A 146 -11.33 -7.27 -14.58
CA TRP A 146 -11.65 -6.72 -15.90
C TRP A 146 -10.93 -7.45 -17.04
N GLY A 147 -10.31 -8.60 -16.75
CA GLY A 147 -9.55 -9.36 -17.74
C GLY A 147 -8.20 -8.71 -18.12
N VAL A 148 -7.72 -7.75 -17.34
CA VAL A 148 -6.43 -7.06 -17.56
C VAL A 148 -5.39 -7.56 -16.56
N ASP A 149 -4.25 -8.03 -17.05
CA ASP A 149 -3.16 -8.56 -16.24
C ASP A 149 -1.87 -7.77 -16.43
N ILE A 150 -0.90 -7.95 -15.52
CA ILE A 150 0.42 -7.34 -15.66
C ILE A 150 1.07 -7.87 -16.92
N GLY A 151 1.59 -6.93 -17.71
CA GLY A 151 2.16 -7.22 -19.01
C GLY A 151 1.19 -6.99 -20.13
N ASP A 152 -0.12 -6.80 -19.94
CA ASP A 152 -0.98 -6.25 -21.00
C ASP A 152 -0.60 -4.79 -21.32
N PRO A 153 -0.83 -4.30 -22.55
CA PRO A 153 -0.56 -2.90 -22.88
C PRO A 153 -1.32 -1.93 -21.96
N GLU A 154 -0.59 -1.09 -21.24
CA GLU A 154 -1.13 -0.14 -20.27
C GLU A 154 -0.66 1.29 -20.58
N ILE A 155 -1.58 2.24 -20.51
CA ILE A 155 -1.26 3.67 -20.48
C ILE A 155 -1.60 4.19 -19.08
N VAL A 156 -0.61 4.76 -18.40
CA VAL A 156 -0.77 5.44 -17.11
C VAL A 156 -0.74 6.93 -17.38
N VAL A 157 -1.83 7.64 -17.06
CA VAL A 157 -1.89 9.11 -17.16
C VAL A 157 -1.67 9.69 -15.77
N TRP A 158 -0.64 10.53 -15.60
CA TRP A 158 -0.26 11.02 -14.27
C TRP A 158 0.08 12.52 -14.26
N GLY A 159 -0.36 13.21 -13.20
CA GLY A 159 -0.28 14.66 -13.05
C GLY A 159 0.87 15.17 -12.18
N SER A 160 2.02 14.49 -12.14
CA SER A 160 3.21 14.97 -11.41
C SER A 160 4.42 14.99 -12.33
N PRO A 161 5.12 16.14 -12.51
CA PRO A 161 6.32 16.22 -13.35
C PRO A 161 7.51 15.46 -12.76
N ILE A 162 7.46 15.15 -11.47
CA ILE A 162 8.60 14.65 -10.68
C ILE A 162 9.02 13.23 -11.11
N GLU A 163 8.12 12.46 -11.73
CA GLU A 163 8.48 11.15 -12.25
C GLU A 163 9.18 11.18 -13.62
N LEU A 164 9.27 12.34 -14.28
CA LEU A 164 9.83 12.42 -15.64
C LEU A 164 11.34 12.62 -15.66
N ASP A 165 11.93 13.10 -14.56
CA ASP A 165 13.33 13.57 -14.53
C ASP A 165 14.35 12.51 -14.07
N VAL A 166 13.88 11.32 -13.68
CA VAL A 166 14.72 10.15 -13.42
C VAL A 166 14.56 9.16 -14.57
N GLN A 167 15.04 9.55 -15.75
CA GLN A 167 15.16 8.65 -16.91
C GLN A 167 16.35 7.71 -16.72
N ASP A 168 16.21 6.75 -15.80
CA ASP A 168 17.08 5.59 -15.78
C ASP A 168 16.75 4.71 -16.99
N ASN A 169 17.74 4.40 -17.83
CA ASN A 169 17.61 3.44 -18.93
C ASN A 169 16.97 2.11 -18.48
N ILE A 170 17.18 1.74 -17.21
CA ILE A 170 16.57 0.59 -16.55
C ILE A 170 15.04 0.72 -16.48
N ARG A 171 14.51 1.90 -16.14
CA ARG A 171 13.07 2.17 -16.10
C ARG A 171 12.46 2.06 -17.48
N ILE A 172 13.09 2.64 -18.51
CA ILE A 172 12.60 2.57 -19.88
C ILE A 172 12.55 1.11 -20.37
N LEU A 173 13.59 0.33 -20.09
CA LEU A 173 13.63 -1.08 -20.44
C LEU A 173 12.53 -1.87 -19.69
N ARG A 174 12.36 -1.62 -18.40
CA ARG A 174 11.29 -2.22 -17.59
C ARG A 174 9.91 -1.89 -18.15
N ASP A 175 9.65 -0.62 -18.46
CA ASP A 175 8.35 -0.15 -18.96
C ASP A 175 8.03 -0.76 -20.32
N ARG A 176 9.03 -0.88 -21.20
CA ARG A 176 8.89 -1.66 -22.46
C ARG A 176 8.61 -3.13 -22.20
N LEU A 177 9.33 -3.77 -21.27
CA LEU A 177 9.16 -5.18 -20.92
C LEU A 177 7.76 -5.47 -20.33
N PHE A 178 7.20 -4.52 -19.56
CA PHE A 178 5.86 -4.66 -18.97
C PHE A 178 4.75 -4.01 -19.84
N ARG A 179 5.09 -3.53 -21.03
CA ARG A 179 4.18 -2.84 -21.97
C ARG A 179 3.42 -1.66 -21.32
N THR A 180 4.06 -0.96 -20.38
CA THR A 180 3.51 0.24 -19.70
C THR A 180 4.05 1.52 -20.32
N LYS A 181 3.19 2.50 -20.56
CA LYS A 181 3.57 3.85 -21.00
C LYS A 181 2.99 4.91 -20.07
N LEU A 182 3.86 5.72 -19.46
CA LEU A 182 3.45 6.88 -18.66
C LEU A 182 3.25 8.10 -19.58
N LEU A 183 2.11 8.77 -19.49
CA LEU A 183 1.81 10.02 -20.16
C LEU A 183 1.61 11.14 -19.12
N PRO A 184 2.34 12.26 -19.22
CA PRO A 184 2.12 13.40 -18.33
C PRO A 184 0.77 14.05 -18.63
N ALA A 185 -0.09 14.19 -17.62
CA ALA A 185 -1.38 14.84 -17.78
C ALA A 185 -1.27 16.33 -18.16
N PHE A 186 -0.15 16.98 -17.81
CA PHE A 186 0.13 18.38 -18.16
C PHE A 186 0.38 18.61 -19.65
N GLU A 187 0.85 17.59 -20.39
CA GLU A 187 1.07 17.70 -21.84
C GLU A 187 -0.21 17.49 -22.65
N MET A 188 -1.34 17.22 -21.97
CA MET A 188 -2.63 16.92 -22.59
C MET A 188 -3.63 18.09 -22.51
N SER A 189 -3.23 19.23 -21.94
CA SER A 189 -4.02 20.47 -21.83
C SER A 189 -3.59 21.54 -22.82
#